data_AF-O66267-F1
#
_entry.id   AF-O66267-F1
#
_cell.length_a   1.000
_cell.length_b   1.000
_cell.length_c   1.000
_cell.angle_alpha   90.00
_cell.angle_beta   90.00
_cell.angle_gamma   90.00
#
_symmetry.space_group_name_H-M   'P 1'
#
loop_
_entity.id
_entity.type
_entity.pdbx_description
1 polymer ?
#
loop_
_entity_poly.entity_id
_entity_poly.type
_entity_poly.pdbx_seq_one_letter_code
_entity_poly.pdbx_strand_id
1 'polypeptide(L)'
;FPDWDYNELNLGHRSPERDTGLSAFTQQQQEQAKLSLQSWADVANIKFVEVAAGQPSNITFGNYEGTGQAYALKPFSYNGNDYRGFNSDGQSWYNIKNHSENLHPELGNYGRLTITHEVGHTLGLDHPGTYNAGQGSPNYTKAVYAEDTRQFSVMSYWNESITNADHGHYYA
;
A
#
# COMPACT_ATOMS: atom_id res chain seq x y z
N PHE A 1 5.73 -8.89 -9.65
CA PHE A 1 4.47 -8.32 -10.17
C PHE A 1 3.63 -9.42 -10.80
N PRO A 2 2.69 -10.01 -10.06
CA PRO A 2 1.82 -11.04 -10.62
C PRO A 2 0.92 -10.53 -11.74
N ASP A 3 0.54 -11.45 -12.62
CA ASP A 3 -0.62 -11.28 -13.49
C ASP A 3 -1.85 -11.79 -12.73
N TRP A 4 -2.70 -10.86 -12.31
CA TRP A 4 -3.88 -11.16 -11.49
C TRP A 4 -5.09 -11.42 -12.39
N ASP A 5 -5.87 -12.46 -12.06
CA ASP A 5 -7.07 -12.81 -12.80
C ASP A 5 -8.22 -11.89 -12.38
N TYR A 6 -8.76 -11.15 -13.35
CA TYR A 6 -9.85 -10.21 -13.15
C TYR A 6 -11.12 -10.85 -12.60
N ASN A 7 -11.36 -12.13 -12.89
CA ASN A 7 -12.55 -12.85 -12.44
C ASN A 7 -12.40 -13.45 -11.03
N GLU A 8 -11.18 -13.44 -10.49
CA GLU A 8 -10.93 -13.91 -9.15
C GLU A 8 -11.21 -12.82 -8.12
N LEU A 9 -11.37 -13.27 -6.88
CA LEU A 9 -11.67 -12.41 -5.75
C LEU A 9 -10.45 -12.28 -4.88
N ASN A 10 -10.23 -11.08 -4.35
CA ASN A 10 -9.24 -10.91 -3.31
C ASN A 10 -9.68 -11.60 -2.02
N LEU A 11 -8.71 -11.86 -1.15
CA LEU A 11 -8.85 -12.49 0.16
C LEU A 11 -10.09 -11.99 0.90
N GLY A 12 -11.11 -12.86 0.99
CA GLY A 12 -12.48 -12.51 1.37
C GLY A 12 -12.73 -12.17 2.85
N HIS A 13 -11.70 -11.75 3.59
CA HIS A 13 -11.77 -11.49 5.04
C HIS A 13 -11.85 -10.00 5.40
N ARG A 14 -11.58 -9.08 4.46
CA ARG A 14 -11.51 -7.62 4.75
C ARG A 14 -12.88 -6.93 4.77
N SER A 15 -13.84 -7.39 3.98
CA SER A 15 -15.13 -6.70 3.78
C SER A 15 -16.22 -7.71 3.43
N PRO A 16 -17.48 -7.49 3.86
CA PRO A 16 -18.62 -8.27 3.37
C PRO A 16 -18.77 -8.19 1.85
N GLU A 17 -18.27 -7.11 1.23
CA GLU A 17 -18.09 -6.95 -0.20
C GLU A 17 -16.65 -7.36 -0.56
N ARG A 18 -16.49 -8.48 -1.27
CA ARG A 18 -15.17 -8.98 -1.67
C ARG A 18 -14.58 -8.06 -2.73
N ASP A 19 -13.28 -7.75 -2.62
CA ASP A 19 -12.59 -6.98 -3.66
C ASP A 19 -12.57 -7.77 -4.98
N THR A 20 -12.99 -7.12 -6.06
CA THR A 20 -13.13 -7.67 -7.42
C THR A 20 -12.20 -6.95 -8.39
N GLY A 21 -12.19 -7.34 -9.67
CA GLY A 21 -11.50 -6.58 -10.71
C GLY A 21 -9.99 -6.57 -10.51
N LEU A 22 -9.44 -7.70 -10.07
CA LEU A 22 -8.02 -7.82 -9.81
C LEU A 22 -7.26 -7.63 -11.11
N SER A 23 -6.20 -6.85 -11.10
CA SER A 23 -5.38 -6.66 -12.29
C SER A 23 -3.92 -6.44 -11.96
N ALA A 24 -3.06 -6.80 -12.91
CA ALA A 24 -1.64 -6.55 -12.82
C ALA A 24 -1.35 -5.05 -12.70
N PHE A 25 -0.23 -4.73 -12.06
CA PHE A 25 0.32 -3.38 -12.12
C PHE A 25 0.70 -3.01 -13.56
N THR A 26 0.33 -1.80 -13.98
CA THR A 26 0.79 -1.21 -15.25
C THR A 26 2.31 -1.03 -15.22
N GLN A 27 2.94 -0.86 -16.38
CA GLN A 27 4.39 -0.60 -16.45
C GLN A 27 4.81 0.60 -15.58
N GLN A 28 4.05 1.70 -15.62
CA GLN A 28 4.31 2.89 -14.79
C GLN A 28 4.26 2.54 -13.29
N GLN A 29 3.25 1.77 -12.86
CA GLN A 29 3.16 1.32 -11.46
C GLN A 29 4.34 0.42 -11.07
N GLN A 30 4.77 -0.50 -11.95
CA GLN A 30 5.93 -1.36 -11.67
C GLN A 30 7.22 -0.55 -11.54
N GLU A 31 7.45 0.44 -12.41
CA GLU A 31 8.61 1.33 -12.35
C GLU A 31 8.63 2.13 -11.05
N GLN A 32 7.50 2.72 -10.65
CA GLN A 32 7.42 3.45 -9.38
C GLN A 32 7.52 2.55 -8.14
N ALA A 33 6.95 1.35 -8.18
CA ALA A 33 7.10 0.38 -7.11
C ALA A 33 8.55 -0.04 -6.90
N LYS A 34 9.32 -0.23 -7.99
CA LYS A 34 10.77 -0.48 -7.90
C LYS A 34 11.50 0.67 -7.22
N LEU A 35 11.14 1.92 -7.53
CA LEU A 35 11.73 3.09 -6.87
C LEU A 35 11.33 3.21 -5.39
N SER A 36 10.10 2.88 -5.01
CA SER A 36 9.69 2.83 -3.59
C SER A 36 10.38 1.69 -2.82
N LEU A 37 10.56 0.52 -3.44
CA LEU A 37 11.36 -0.56 -2.87
C LEU A 37 12.82 -0.12 -2.69
N GLN A 38 13.40 0.56 -3.68
CA GLN A 38 14.76 1.10 -3.57
C GLN A 38 14.89 2.08 -2.41
N SER A 39 13.95 3.02 -2.22
CA SER A 39 14.05 3.99 -1.13
C SER A 39 14.00 3.35 0.26
N TRP A 40 13.29 2.23 0.42
CA TRP A 40 13.33 1.44 1.65
C TRP A 40 14.67 0.69 1.81
N ALA A 41 15.20 0.11 0.73
CA ALA A 41 16.50 -0.57 0.73
C ALA A 41 17.69 0.38 0.96
N ASP A 42 17.56 1.67 0.60
CA ASP A 42 18.61 2.68 0.79
C ASP A 42 18.85 2.98 2.28
N VAL A 43 17.84 2.81 3.14
CA VAL A 43 17.88 3.17 4.57
C VAL A 43 17.87 1.97 5.51
N ALA A 44 17.75 0.76 4.99
CA ALA A 44 17.70 -0.48 5.76
C ALA A 44 18.53 -1.58 5.10
N ASN A 45 19.00 -2.55 5.89
CA ASN A 45 19.76 -3.69 5.35
C ASN A 45 18.83 -4.75 4.72
N ILE A 46 18.14 -4.37 3.65
CA ILE A 46 17.15 -5.20 2.94
C ILE A 46 17.51 -5.21 1.45
N LYS A 47 17.39 -6.37 0.81
CA LYS A 47 17.59 -6.52 -0.63
C LYS A 47 16.32 -7.05 -1.27
N PHE A 48 15.75 -6.28 -2.19
CA PHE A 48 14.64 -6.74 -3.02
C PHE A 48 15.16 -7.42 -4.28
N VAL A 49 14.58 -8.57 -4.61
CA VAL A 49 14.90 -9.34 -5.82
C VAL A 49 13.59 -9.62 -6.54
N GLU A 50 13.45 -9.08 -7.73
CA GLU A 50 12.32 -9.38 -8.59
C GLU A 50 12.40 -10.82 -9.08
N VAL A 51 11.27 -11.53 -9.01
CA VAL A 51 11.11 -12.89 -9.56
C VAL A 51 10.11 -12.85 -10.71
N ALA A 52 10.14 -13.90 -11.53
CA ALA A 52 9.19 -14.05 -12.63
C ALA A 52 7.74 -14.02 -12.12
N ALA A 53 6.83 -13.48 -12.94
CA ALA A 53 5.40 -13.50 -12.64
C ALA A 53 4.90 -14.93 -12.37
N GLY A 54 4.01 -15.09 -11.39
CA GLY A 54 3.46 -16.38 -11.00
C GLY A 54 4.35 -17.25 -10.10
N GLN A 55 5.58 -16.83 -9.80
CA GLN A 55 6.40 -17.48 -8.77
C GLN A 55 6.00 -16.98 -7.37
N PRO A 56 6.12 -17.84 -6.33
CA PRO A 56 5.99 -17.40 -4.94
C PRO A 56 6.97 -16.27 -4.63
N SER A 57 6.50 -15.21 -3.98
CA SER A 57 7.30 -14.04 -3.62
C SER A 57 6.85 -13.45 -2.30
N ASN A 58 7.78 -12.87 -1.53
CA ASN A 58 7.47 -12.29 -0.23
C ASN A 58 6.62 -11.02 -0.31
N ILE A 59 6.76 -10.25 -1.40
CA ILE A 59 5.98 -9.04 -1.63
C ILE A 59 5.36 -9.14 -3.02
N THR A 60 4.06 -8.83 -3.10
CA THR A 60 3.38 -8.68 -4.39
C THR A 60 2.56 -7.40 -4.42
N PHE A 61 2.26 -6.98 -5.64
CA PHE A 61 1.51 -5.75 -5.95
C PHE A 61 0.38 -6.12 -6.89
N GLY A 62 -0.82 -5.59 -6.64
CA GLY A 62 -1.99 -5.79 -7.48
C GLY A 62 -2.97 -4.64 -7.40
N ASN A 63 -3.74 -4.44 -8.45
CA ASN A 63 -4.86 -3.52 -8.46
C ASN A 63 -6.15 -4.25 -8.11
N TYR A 64 -7.14 -3.52 -7.60
CA TYR A 64 -8.50 -4.03 -7.40
C TYR A 64 -9.54 -2.93 -7.62
N GLU A 65 -10.79 -3.32 -7.80
CA GLU A 65 -11.95 -2.42 -7.84
C GLU A 65 -12.85 -2.72 -6.63
N GLY A 66 -12.91 -1.78 -5.70
CA GLY A 66 -13.67 -1.98 -4.46
C GLY A 66 -13.84 -0.70 -3.65
N THR A 67 -13.81 -0.84 -2.33
CA THR A 67 -13.85 0.28 -1.37
C THR A 67 -12.47 0.54 -0.77
N GLY A 68 -12.28 1.75 -0.23
CA GLY A 68 -10.98 2.18 0.31
C GLY A 68 -9.99 2.61 -0.78
N GLN A 69 -8.80 3.05 -0.38
CA GLN A 69 -7.80 3.63 -1.29
C GLN A 69 -6.71 2.63 -1.67
N ALA A 70 -6.11 1.97 -0.68
CA ALA A 70 -5.17 0.87 -0.82
C ALA A 70 -5.11 0.10 0.51
N TYR A 71 -4.37 -1.00 0.54
CA TYR A 71 -3.97 -1.71 1.75
C TYR A 71 -2.86 -2.72 1.49
N ALA A 72 -2.24 -3.18 2.56
CA ALA A 72 -1.30 -4.29 2.53
C ALA A 72 -1.53 -5.26 3.68
N LEU A 73 -1.10 -6.50 3.44
CA LEU A 73 -1.11 -7.56 4.44
C LEU A 73 0.28 -7.64 5.05
N LYS A 74 0.37 -7.39 6.36
CA LYS A 74 1.62 -7.43 7.09
C LYS A 74 2.18 -8.87 7.17
N PRO A 75 3.49 -9.03 7.38
CA PRO A 75 4.07 -10.33 7.71
C PRO A 75 3.43 -10.95 8.96
N PHE A 76 3.35 -12.28 9.01
CA PHE A 76 2.83 -13.05 10.14
C PHE A 76 1.37 -12.70 10.47
N SER A 77 0.58 -12.31 9.46
CA SER A 77 -0.82 -11.97 9.66
C SER A 77 -1.73 -13.21 9.72
N TYR A 78 -1.23 -14.36 9.27
CA TYR A 78 -1.97 -15.63 9.20
C TYR A 78 -3.29 -15.52 8.43
N ASN A 79 -3.37 -14.59 7.46
CA ASN A 79 -4.55 -14.37 6.61
C ASN A 79 -4.81 -15.47 5.59
N GLY A 80 -3.94 -16.49 5.52
CA GLY A 80 -4.10 -17.65 4.65
C GLY A 80 -3.50 -17.43 3.28
N ASN A 81 -4.07 -18.10 2.28
CA ASN A 81 -3.56 -18.12 0.92
C ASN A 81 -4.50 -17.38 -0.04
N ASP A 82 -3.93 -16.79 -1.08
CA ASP A 82 -4.70 -16.25 -2.21
C ASP A 82 -5.27 -17.36 -3.12
N TYR A 83 -6.01 -16.98 -4.16
CA TYR A 83 -6.64 -17.93 -5.09
C TYR A 83 -5.64 -18.82 -5.85
N ARG A 84 -4.35 -18.45 -5.87
CA ARG A 84 -3.27 -19.23 -6.50
C ARG A 84 -2.66 -20.24 -5.52
N GLY A 85 -3.07 -20.21 -4.26
CA GLY A 85 -2.55 -21.06 -3.20
C GLY A 85 -1.27 -20.54 -2.55
N PHE A 86 -0.88 -19.28 -2.79
CA PHE A 86 0.31 -18.67 -2.18
C PHE A 86 -0.05 -17.89 -0.92
N ASN A 87 0.88 -17.86 0.05
CA ASN A 87 0.71 -17.07 1.27
C ASN A 87 0.41 -15.60 0.93
N SER A 88 -0.59 -15.04 1.60
CA SER A 88 -1.07 -13.67 1.42
C SER A 88 -0.30 -12.60 2.20
N ASP A 89 0.57 -12.98 3.13
CA ASP A 89 1.46 -12.04 3.79
C ASP A 89 2.33 -11.30 2.75
N GLY A 90 2.47 -9.99 2.92
CA GLY A 90 3.24 -9.13 2.02
C GLY A 90 2.56 -8.77 0.70
N GLN A 91 1.29 -9.13 0.50
CA GLN A 91 0.51 -8.61 -0.62
C GLN A 91 0.08 -7.16 -0.36
N SER A 92 0.26 -6.30 -1.36
CA SER A 92 -0.24 -4.91 -1.36
C SER A 92 -1.17 -4.67 -2.54
N TRP A 93 -2.27 -3.98 -2.27
CA TRP A 93 -3.43 -3.87 -3.13
C TRP A 93 -3.89 -2.42 -3.25
N TYR A 94 -4.10 -1.97 -4.48
CA TYR A 94 -4.33 -0.57 -4.81
C TYR A 94 -5.67 -0.42 -5.52
N ASN A 95 -6.58 0.37 -4.95
CA ASN A 95 -7.89 0.54 -5.57
C ASN A 95 -7.74 1.42 -6.80
N ILE A 96 -8.30 1.00 -7.94
CA ILE A 96 -8.31 1.79 -9.17
C ILE A 96 -9.70 2.35 -9.48
N LYS A 97 -10.72 1.95 -8.71
CA LYS A 97 -12.07 2.50 -8.79
C LYS A 97 -12.13 3.86 -8.11
N ASN A 98 -12.31 4.91 -8.90
CA ASN A 98 -12.35 6.32 -8.44
C ASN A 98 -11.04 6.82 -7.78
N HIS A 99 -9.92 6.13 -8.02
CA HIS A 99 -8.60 6.43 -7.47
C HIS A 99 -7.55 6.39 -8.60
N SER A 100 -7.73 7.25 -9.61
CA SER A 100 -6.87 7.25 -10.80
C SER A 100 -5.41 7.59 -10.50
N GLU A 101 -5.14 8.25 -9.38
CA GLU A 101 -3.78 8.51 -8.88
C GLU A 101 -2.97 7.22 -8.67
N ASN A 102 -3.63 6.11 -8.33
CA ASN A 102 -2.97 4.81 -8.18
C ASN A 102 -2.53 4.22 -9.52
N LEU A 103 -3.17 4.58 -10.64
CA LEU A 103 -2.79 4.16 -12.00
C LEU A 103 -1.65 5.02 -12.58
N HIS A 104 -1.47 6.23 -12.05
CA HIS A 104 -0.46 7.20 -12.50
C HIS A 104 0.47 7.64 -11.36
N PRO A 105 1.15 6.71 -10.67
CA PRO A 105 2.11 7.09 -9.64
C PRO A 105 3.30 7.79 -10.28
N GLU A 106 3.77 8.86 -9.65
CA GLU A 106 4.93 9.65 -10.06
C GLU A 106 5.57 10.28 -8.81
N LEU A 107 6.87 10.58 -8.89
CA LEU A 107 7.58 11.26 -7.81
C LEU A 107 6.83 12.54 -7.40
N GLY A 108 6.58 12.72 -6.10
CA GLY A 108 5.91 13.90 -5.59
C GLY A 108 4.38 13.79 -5.53
N ASN A 109 3.76 12.72 -6.05
CA ASN A 109 2.30 12.58 -6.04
C ASN A 109 1.79 11.53 -5.03
N TYR A 110 0.48 11.56 -4.78
CA TYR A 110 -0.14 10.68 -3.78
C TYR A 110 -0.04 9.19 -4.15
N GLY A 111 -0.13 8.84 -5.44
CA GLY A 111 -0.01 7.45 -5.88
C GLY A 111 1.37 6.85 -5.55
N ARG A 112 2.45 7.62 -5.72
CA ARG A 112 3.79 7.18 -5.32
C ARG A 112 3.93 7.07 -3.80
N LEU A 113 3.39 8.02 -3.04
CA LEU A 113 3.34 7.94 -1.59
C LEU A 113 2.60 6.67 -1.12
N THR A 114 1.44 6.37 -1.71
CA THR A 114 0.68 5.15 -1.39
C THR A 114 1.53 3.91 -1.61
N ILE A 115 2.26 3.80 -2.72
CA ILE A 115 3.13 2.63 -2.94
C ILE A 115 4.21 2.54 -1.86
N THR A 116 4.87 3.65 -1.52
CA THR A 116 5.87 3.67 -0.46
C THR A 116 5.28 3.27 0.90
N HIS A 117 4.07 3.76 1.21
CA HIS A 117 3.33 3.46 2.43
C HIS A 117 2.98 1.98 2.53
N GLU A 118 2.35 1.40 1.50
CA GLU A 118 1.95 0.00 1.52
C GLU A 118 3.15 -0.94 1.55
N VAL A 119 4.27 -0.59 0.88
CA VAL A 119 5.54 -1.33 1.06
C VAL A 119 5.98 -1.30 2.52
N GLY A 120 5.85 -0.17 3.23
CA GLY A 120 6.14 -0.08 4.66
C GLY A 120 5.35 -1.09 5.49
N HIS A 121 4.05 -1.25 5.21
CA HIS A 121 3.22 -2.29 5.83
C HIS A 121 3.69 -3.71 5.48
N THR A 122 4.05 -4.00 4.23
CA THR A 122 4.61 -5.33 3.86
C THR A 122 5.94 -5.63 4.58
N LEU A 123 6.66 -4.60 5.03
CA LEU A 123 7.86 -4.71 5.86
C LEU A 123 7.56 -4.78 7.37
N GLY A 124 6.29 -4.66 7.76
CA GLY A 124 5.81 -4.78 9.13
C GLY A 124 5.65 -3.47 9.89
N LEU A 125 5.76 -2.31 9.22
CA LEU A 125 5.49 -1.03 9.86
C LEU A 125 3.99 -0.84 10.07
N ASP A 126 3.64 -0.24 11.21
CA ASP A 126 2.27 0.16 11.52
C ASP A 126 2.06 1.65 11.25
N HIS A 127 0.80 2.06 11.18
CA HIS A 127 0.48 3.46 11.37
C HIS A 127 1.01 3.94 12.73
N PRO A 128 1.42 5.22 12.85
CA PRO A 128 1.82 5.84 14.11
C PRO A 128 0.79 5.75 15.27
N GLY A 129 -0.48 5.50 14.96
CA GLY A 129 -1.55 5.32 15.95
C GLY A 129 -2.53 4.24 15.54
N THR A 130 -3.44 3.89 16.45
CA THR A 130 -4.45 2.84 16.23
C THR A 130 -5.64 3.39 15.44
N TYR A 131 -5.44 3.59 14.14
CA TYR A 131 -6.48 3.97 13.18
C TYR A 131 -6.28 3.23 11.85
N ASN A 132 -7.38 3.01 11.13
CA ASN A 132 -7.37 2.43 9.79
C ASN A 132 -8.39 3.14 8.90
N ALA A 133 -8.18 3.08 7.59
CA ALA A 133 -9.20 3.51 6.63
C ALA A 133 -10.45 2.62 6.79
N GLY A 134 -11.65 3.21 6.82
CA GLY A 134 -12.91 2.49 7.00
C GLY A 134 -13.36 2.28 8.45
N GLN A 135 -12.54 2.60 9.46
CA GLN A 135 -12.97 2.66 10.87
C GLN A 135 -13.64 4.02 11.20
N GLY A 136 -14.66 4.39 10.41
CA GLY A 136 -15.33 5.70 10.47
C GLY A 136 -14.60 6.78 9.67
N SER A 137 -14.77 8.05 10.05
CA SER A 137 -13.99 9.19 9.55
C SER A 137 -12.90 9.52 10.57
N PRO A 138 -11.79 8.75 10.61
CA PRO A 138 -10.73 9.00 11.57
C PRO A 138 -10.21 10.43 11.33
N ASN A 139 -10.01 11.17 12.42
CA ASN A 139 -9.42 12.50 12.39
C ASN A 139 -8.20 12.52 13.31
N TYR A 140 -7.40 13.58 13.22
CA TYR A 140 -6.12 13.69 13.92
C TYR A 140 -6.21 13.52 15.45
N THR A 141 -7.39 13.62 16.08
CA THR A 141 -7.55 13.28 17.51
C THR A 141 -7.24 11.81 17.84
N LYS A 142 -7.10 10.95 16.82
CA LYS A 142 -6.64 9.56 16.95
C LYS A 142 -5.12 9.41 16.92
N ALA A 143 -4.37 10.48 16.67
CA ALA A 143 -2.92 10.48 16.81
C ALA A 143 -2.54 10.24 18.27
N VAL A 144 -1.51 9.40 18.48
CA VAL A 144 -1.00 9.07 19.83
C VAL A 144 0.07 10.08 20.29
N TYR A 145 0.73 10.74 19.34
CA TYR A 145 1.76 11.76 19.55
C TYR A 145 1.68 12.84 18.46
N ALA A 146 2.24 14.02 18.73
CA ALA A 146 2.05 15.20 17.88
C ALA A 146 2.67 15.03 16.48
N GLU A 147 3.80 14.35 16.40
CA GLU A 147 4.55 14.09 15.17
C GLU A 147 3.94 13.00 14.28
N ASP A 148 2.76 12.47 14.61
CA ASP A 148 1.99 11.65 13.70
C ASP A 148 1.45 12.52 12.55
N THR A 149 2.32 12.88 11.61
CA THR A 149 1.95 13.56 10.37
C THR A 149 2.87 13.09 9.24
N ARG A 150 2.45 13.35 7.99
CA ARG A 150 3.24 13.10 6.79
C ARG A 150 4.53 13.92 6.71
N GLN A 151 4.73 14.89 7.61
CA GLN A 151 6.02 15.54 7.79
C GLN A 151 7.08 14.56 8.33
N PHE A 152 6.68 13.65 9.21
CA PHE A 152 7.60 12.79 9.95
C PHE A 152 7.55 11.34 9.52
N SER A 153 6.39 10.86 9.05
CA SER A 153 6.22 9.48 8.62
C SER A 153 5.27 9.35 7.45
N VAL A 154 5.73 8.69 6.38
CA VAL A 154 4.86 8.27 5.26
C VAL A 154 3.76 7.31 5.72
N MET A 155 3.90 6.69 6.90
CA MET A 155 2.87 5.83 7.50
C MET A 155 1.71 6.62 8.13
N SER A 156 1.77 7.96 8.17
CA SER A 156 0.71 8.78 8.74
C SER A 156 -0.40 9.10 7.74
N TYR A 157 -1.64 9.14 8.23
CA TYR A 157 -2.79 9.64 7.46
C TYR A 157 -2.89 11.16 7.48
N TRP A 158 -2.15 11.82 8.37
CA TRP A 158 -2.39 13.20 8.71
C TRP A 158 -1.49 14.14 7.92
N ASN A 159 -2.08 15.21 7.38
CA ASN A 159 -1.35 16.18 6.57
C ASN A 159 -0.27 16.91 7.41
N GLU A 160 0.85 17.20 6.77
CA GLU A 160 2.02 17.90 7.32
C GLU A 160 1.70 19.28 7.93
N SER A 161 0.68 19.97 7.42
CA SER A 161 0.24 21.28 7.93
C SER A 161 -0.25 21.25 9.37
N ILE A 162 -0.66 20.08 9.88
CA ILE A 162 -1.05 19.91 11.28
C ILE A 162 0.13 20.20 12.22
N THR A 163 1.35 19.91 11.78
CA THR A 163 2.60 20.23 12.49
C THR A 163 3.32 21.45 11.90
N ASN A 164 2.58 22.30 11.16
CA ASN A 164 3.03 23.55 10.53
C ASN A 164 4.10 23.40 9.43
N ALA A 165 4.22 22.21 8.82
CA ALA A 165 4.99 22.05 7.59
C ALA A 165 4.17 22.40 6.35
N ASP A 166 4.87 22.71 5.25
CA ASP A 166 4.30 22.93 3.93
C ASP A 166 5.21 22.24 2.91
N HIS A 167 4.67 21.25 2.21
CA HIS A 167 5.38 20.51 1.17
C HIS A 167 5.02 21.00 -0.24
N GLY A 168 4.34 22.14 -0.39
CA GLY A 168 3.98 22.70 -1.69
C GLY A 168 3.07 21.79 -2.51
N HIS A 169 2.18 21.03 -1.84
CA HIS A 169 1.32 19.98 -2.42
C HIS A 169 2.04 18.74 -2.96
N TYR A 170 3.34 18.59 -2.71
CA TYR A 170 4.08 17.38 -3.01
C TYR A 170 4.01 16.39 -1.85
N TYR A 171 4.07 15.11 -2.19
CA TYR A 171 4.19 13.99 -1.27
C TYR A 171 5.61 13.39 -1.35
N ALA A 172 6.08 12.82 -0.24
CA ALA A 172 7.38 12.15 -0.16
C ALA A 172 7.45 10.87 -1.00
#